data_AF-A0A4V2MK29-F1
#
_entry.id   AF-A0A4V2MK29-F1
#
_cell.length_a   1.000
_cell.length_b   1.000
_cell.length_c   1.000
_cell.angle_alpha   90.00
_cell.angle_beta   90.00
_cell.angle_gamma   90.00
#
_symmetry.space_group_name_H-M   'P 1'
#
loop_
_entity.id
_entity.type
_entity.pdbx_description
1 polymer ?
#
loop_
_entity_poly.entity_id
_entity_poly.type
_entity_poly.pdbx_seq_one_letter_code
_entity_poly.pdbx_strand_id
1 'polypeptide(L)' 'MRIEQVDVKSDKLFTAADINGFSVKNAIIETKDSKISLLGVRKLTFENVQFLVPGDSLNVVAASDEDVKFIKCKPKK' A
#
# COMPACT_ATOMS: atom_id res chain seq x y z
N MET A 1 11.45 -1.78 8.19
CA MET A 1 10.39 -2.42 9.00
C MET A 1 9.45 -3.15 8.06
N ARG A 2 8.85 -4.27 8.47
CA ARG A 2 8.03 -5.09 7.56
C ARG A 2 6.80 -5.68 8.22
N ILE A 3 5.75 -5.83 7.43
CA ILE A 3 4.55 -6.61 7.74
C ILE A 3 4.46 -7.72 6.71
N GLU A 4 4.27 -8.96 7.18
CA GLU A 4 4.21 -10.14 6.30
C GLU A 4 3.09 -11.10 6.75
N GLN A 5 2.45 -11.78 5.78
CA GLN A 5 1.49 -12.87 6.04
C GLN A 5 0.28 -12.43 6.88
N VAL A 6 -0.40 -11.37 6.43
CA VAL A 6 -1.54 -10.80 7.16
C VAL A 6 -2.76 -10.64 6.28
N ASP A 7 -3.92 -10.88 6.89
CA ASP A 7 -5.22 -10.53 6.35
C ASP A 7 -5.80 -9.38 7.17
N VAL A 8 -6.10 -8.27 6.50
CA VAL A 8 -6.54 -7.02 7.13
C VAL A 8 -7.90 -6.62 6.57
N LYS A 9 -8.83 -6.30 7.46
CA LYS A 9 -10.09 -5.61 7.13
C LYS A 9 -10.10 -4.24 7.82
N SER A 10 -10.26 -3.18 7.06
CA SER A 10 -10.19 -1.82 7.58
C SER A 10 -11.11 -0.87 6.82
N ASP A 11 -11.44 0.29 7.41
CA ASP A 11 -12.18 1.32 6.68
C ASP A 11 -11.27 2.18 5.79
N LYS A 12 -9.99 2.33 6.17
CA LYS A 12 -8.96 3.05 5.41
C LYS A 12 -7.92 2.08 4.87
N LEU A 13 -7.33 2.41 3.73
CA LEU A 13 -6.35 1.54 3.07
C LEU A 13 -4.94 1.67 3.66
N PHE A 14 -4.26 2.80 3.43
CA PHE A 14 -2.88 2.96 3.88
C PHE A 14 -2.47 4.43 3.97
N THR A 15 -1.90 4.81 5.10
CA THR A 15 -1.30 6.13 5.32
C THR A 15 0.07 5.96 5.93
N ALA A 16 1.08 6.63 5.38
CA ALA A 16 2.40 6.64 5.95
C ALA A 16 3.06 8.02 5.82
N ALA A 17 3.81 8.40 6.84
CA ALA A 17 4.61 9.61 6.85
C ALA A 17 6.01 9.32 7.43
N ASP A 18 7.03 9.97 6.90
CA ASP A 18 8.42 9.92 7.40
C ASP A 18 9.00 8.49 7.54
N ILE A 19 8.61 7.58 6.65
CA ILE A 19 9.09 6.19 6.65
C ILE A 19 10.19 5.96 5.60
N ASN A 20 11.18 5.14 5.95
CA ASN A 20 12.23 4.71 5.04
C ASN A 20 12.44 3.18 5.12
N GLY A 21 12.32 2.48 3.98
CA GLY A 21 12.54 1.03 3.91
C GLY A 21 11.44 0.20 4.59
N PHE A 22 10.18 0.59 4.35
CA PHE A 22 9.01 -0.16 4.82
C PHE A 22 8.51 -1.11 3.74
N SER A 23 8.08 -2.31 4.13
CA SER A 23 7.50 -3.26 3.19
C SER A 23 6.28 -4.00 3.74
N VAL A 24 5.31 -4.25 2.86
CA VAL A 24 4.19 -5.15 3.10
C VAL A 24 4.29 -6.30 2.11
N LYS A 25 4.30 -7.54 2.61
CA LYS A 25 4.48 -8.72 1.77
C LYS A 25 3.46 -9.81 2.07
N ASN A 26 2.97 -10.48 1.03
CA ASN A 26 2.03 -11.61 1.16
C ASN A 26 0.83 -11.24 2.04
N ALA A 27 0.07 -10.23 1.63
CA ALA A 27 -1.04 -9.70 2.42
C ALA A 27 -2.32 -9.58 1.60
N ILE A 28 -3.46 -9.77 2.26
CA ILE A 28 -4.77 -9.44 1.71
C ILE A 28 -5.33 -8.26 2.51
N ILE A 29 -5.64 -7.16 1.83
CA ILE A 29 -6.13 -5.93 2.47
C ILE A 29 -7.50 -5.60 1.89
N GLU A 30 -8.55 -5.81 2.67
CA GLU A 30 -9.93 -5.46 2.34
C GLU A 30 -10.31 -4.14 2.98
N THR A 31 -10.78 -3.20 2.17
CA THR A 31 -11.02 -1.82 2.61
C THR A 31 -12.14 -1.14 1.84
N LYS A 32 -12.81 -0.19 2.48
CA LYS A 32 -13.81 0.69 1.86
C LYS A 32 -13.21 1.93 1.19
N ASP A 33 -11.91 2.12 1.32
CA ASP A 33 -11.14 3.21 0.72
C ASP A 33 -10.12 2.64 -0.26
N SER A 34 -9.90 3.34 -1.38
CA SER A 34 -8.88 3.01 -2.38
C SER A 34 -7.63 3.89 -2.29
N LYS A 35 -7.60 4.86 -1.36
CA LYS A 35 -6.53 5.84 -1.24
C LYS A 35 -5.32 5.34 -0.43
N ILE A 36 -4.13 5.45 -1.03
CA ILE A 36 -2.85 5.37 -0.32
C ILE A 36 -2.30 6.78 -0.19
N SER A 37 -2.04 7.24 1.04
CA SER A 37 -1.54 8.59 1.32
C SER A 37 -0.11 8.56 1.86
N LEU A 38 0.81 9.24 1.18
CA LEU A 38 2.25 9.20 1.47
C LEU A 38 2.85 10.60 1.61
N LEU A 39 3.67 10.80 2.64
CA LEU A 39 4.36 12.06 2.92
C LEU A 39 5.75 11.82 3.50
N GLY A 40 6.81 12.17 2.77
CA GLY A 40 8.19 11.94 3.22
C GLY A 40 8.58 10.46 3.25
N VAL A 41 8.02 9.63 2.37
CA VAL A 41 8.27 8.19 2.30
C VAL A 41 9.41 7.86 1.31
N ARG A 42 10.23 6.87 1.67
CA ARG A 42 11.31 6.36 0.81
C ARG A 42 11.35 4.85 0.85
N LYS A 43 11.54 4.22 -0.30
CA LYS A 43 11.70 2.76 -0.44
C LYS A 43 10.53 1.98 0.17
N LEU A 44 9.30 2.41 -0.10
CA LEU A 44 8.10 1.66 0.28
C LEU A 44 7.82 0.55 -0.75
N THR A 45 7.66 -0.68 -0.30
CA THR A 45 7.39 -1.81 -1.21
C THR A 45 6.16 -2.60 -0.77
N PHE A 46 5.21 -2.76 -1.69
CA PHE A 46 4.15 -3.75 -1.58
C PHE A 46 4.51 -4.93 -2.49
N GLU A 47 4.64 -6.13 -1.94
CA GLU A 47 5.01 -7.35 -2.68
C GLU A 47 3.98 -8.46 -2.47
N ASN A 48 3.41 -8.99 -3.55
CA ASN A 48 2.38 -10.03 -3.48
C ASN A 48 1.22 -9.64 -2.55
N VAL A 49 0.71 -8.41 -2.71
CA VAL A 49 -0.40 -7.88 -1.93
C VAL A 49 -1.66 -7.84 -2.79
N GLN A 50 -2.76 -8.38 -2.26
CA GLN A 50 -4.08 -8.28 -2.85
C GLN A 50 -4.89 -7.21 -2.11
N PHE A 51 -5.12 -6.08 -2.78
CA PHE A 51 -5.97 -5.00 -2.31
C PHE A 51 -7.39 -5.22 -2.82
N LEU A 52 -8.31 -5.54 -1.92
CA LEU A 52 -9.75 -5.59 -2.20
C LEU A 52 -10.33 -4.21 -1.87
N VAL A 53 -10.30 -3.33 -2.87
CA VAL A 53 -10.67 -1.91 -2.77
C VAL A 53 -11.88 -1.59 -3.68
N PRO A 54 -12.65 -0.53 -3.39
CA PRO A 54 -13.74 -0.13 -4.27
C PRO A 54 -13.23 0.22 -5.68
N GLY A 55 -13.95 -0.24 -6.70
CA GLY A 55 -13.63 0.03 -8.10
C GLY A 55 -12.39 -0.69 -8.63
N ASP A 56 -11.81 -1.63 -7.87
CA ASP A 56 -10.64 -2.44 -8.26
C ASP A 56 -9.47 -1.58 -8.79
N SER A 57 -9.28 -0.40 -8.17
CA SER A 57 -8.26 0.56 -8.56
C SER A 57 -7.69 1.27 -7.34
N LEU A 58 -6.38 1.50 -7.34
CA LEU A 58 -5.66 2.18 -6.27
C LEU A 58 -5.43 3.64 -6.61
N ASN A 59 -5.79 4.54 -5.70
CA ASN A 59 -5.48 5.95 -5.81
C ASN A 59 -4.30 6.31 -4.90
N VAL A 60 -3.12 6.55 -5.47
CA VAL A 60 -1.94 6.86 -4.66
C VAL A 60 -1.64 8.35 -4.73
N VAL A 61 -1.75 8.98 -3.57
CA VAL A 61 -1.46 10.40 -3.37
C VAL A 61 -0.16 10.49 -2.61
N ALA A 62 0.86 11.00 -3.29
CA ALA A 62 2.23 11.09 -2.84
C ALA A 62 2.72 12.53 -2.99
N ALA A 63 3.57 12.99 -2.07
CA ALA A 63 4.40 14.17 -2.32
C ALA A 63 5.40 13.88 -3.45
N SER A 64 6.08 14.90 -3.99
CA SER A 64 7.16 14.68 -4.96
C SER A 64 8.29 13.84 -4.33
N ASP A 65 8.95 12.99 -5.13
CA ASP A 65 10.13 12.18 -4.78
C ASP A 65 9.90 10.91 -3.93
N GLU A 66 8.67 10.42 -3.87
CA GLU A 66 8.28 9.20 -3.17
C GLU A 66 8.62 7.92 -3.97
N ASP A 67 9.56 7.11 -3.48
CA ASP A 67 9.93 5.81 -4.11
C ASP A 67 9.04 4.68 -3.57
N VAL A 68 8.01 4.32 -4.35
CA VAL A 68 7.01 3.30 -4.00
C VAL A 68 6.93 2.23 -5.09
N LYS A 69 7.05 0.96 -4.69
CA LYS A 69 7.05 -0.18 -5.61
C LYS A 69 5.89 -1.12 -5.33
N PHE A 70 5.22 -1.54 -6.40
CA PHE A 70 4.17 -2.56 -6.38
C PHE A 70 4.65 -3.77 -7.18
N ILE A 71 4.94 -4.87 -6.49
CA ILE A 71 5.48 -6.08 -7.09
C ILE A 71 4.42 -7.17 -6.96
N LYS A 72 3.94 -7.74 -8.08
CA LYS A 72 2.91 -8.80 -8.09
C LYS A 72 1.65 -8.44 -7.28
N CYS A 73 1.27 -7.16 -7.26
CA CYS A 73 0.08 -6.71 -6.55
C CYS A 73 -1.19 -6.82 -7.43
N LYS A 74 -2.35 -6.91 -6.78
CA LYS A 74 -3.67 -6.83 -7.40
C LYS A 74 -4.51 -5.79 -6.65
N PRO A 75 -5.25 -4.88 -7.32
CA PRO A 75 -5.25 -4.66 -8.76
C PRO A 75 -3.88 -4.23 -9.27
N LYS A 76 -3.66 -4.37 -10.59
CA LYS A 76 -2.42 -3.88 -11.22
C LYS A 76 -2.46 -2.36 -11.19
N LYS A 77 -1.39 -1.76 -10.66
CA LYS A 77 -1.18 -0.33 -10.66
C LYS A 77 -0.25 0.07 -11.80
#